data_AF-A0A5B0WBZ7-F1
#
_entry.id   AF-A0A5B0WBZ7-F1
#
_cell.length_a   1.000
_cell.length_b   1.000
_cell.length_c   1.000
_cell.angle_alpha   90.00
_cell.angle_beta   90.00
_cell.angle_gamma   90.00
#
_symmetry.space_group_name_H-M   'P 1'
#
loop_
_entity.id
_entity.type
_entity.pdbx_description
1 polymer ?
#
loop_
_entity_poly.entity_id
_entity_poly.type
_entity_poly.pdbx_seq_one_letter_code
_entity_poly.pdbx_strand_id
1 'polypeptide(L)'
;MTLQSNQVLIAKLDNMIHDCLKDYISHDEPLAILDFPDIRNCGDSAIWLGEMAYLKRRYGKRPSYVSRIDDFSPEQLERTMPTGPIFIHGGGNFGDIWDAHQDFRERVLERFPDRQVIQFPQSIHYKSEARLAESARVIGRHKNFVLLVRDEESKEFALKHFDCEVRLCPDMAFSIGAIQPEEPEFPVLAMLRSDLEKVGDANLSAYPDIPKEDWTTESAKRVRISKALGAATALLALKPAEIRLRKLDAAAHNRLGRGIRQISRGRALVTDRLHVHICSILLGRPHAVLDNSYGKIRRFMAAFSGGTDLAYRATSLEDGIAWARHQADQTLVPAA
;
A
#
# COMPACT_ATOMS: atom_id res chain seq x y z
N MET A 1 24.35 14.10 16.12
CA MET A 1 23.06 14.36 15.45
C MET A 1 22.13 13.23 15.87
N THR A 2 21.07 13.54 16.60
CA THR A 2 20.10 12.54 17.08
C THR A 2 19.33 11.97 15.90
N LEU A 3 19.58 10.70 15.58
CA LEU A 3 18.87 9.94 14.56
C LEU A 3 17.37 10.03 14.82
N GLN A 4 16.58 10.46 13.82
CA GLN A 4 15.13 10.35 13.92
C GLN A 4 14.80 8.86 14.05
N SER A 5 14.26 8.44 15.20
CA SER A 5 13.74 7.10 15.34
C SER A 5 12.69 6.87 14.25
N ASN A 6 12.58 5.65 13.72
CA ASN A 6 11.58 5.29 12.71
C ASN A 6 10.16 5.76 13.08
N GLN A 7 9.85 5.80 14.38
CA GLN A 7 8.59 6.34 14.91
C GLN A 7 8.36 7.81 14.53
N VAL A 8 9.40 8.66 14.54
CA VAL A 8 9.29 10.08 14.12
C VAL A 8 8.95 10.17 12.64
N LEU A 9 9.61 9.37 11.78
CA LEU A 9 9.30 9.33 10.36
C LEU A 9 7.87 8.84 10.12
N ILE A 10 7.45 7.76 10.80
CA ILE A 10 6.09 7.21 10.69
C ILE A 10 5.06 8.26 11.10
N ALA A 11 5.25 8.94 12.23
CA ALA A 11 4.34 9.98 12.71
C ALA A 11 4.28 11.18 11.74
N LYS A 12 5.42 11.59 11.18
CA LYS A 12 5.48 12.65 10.16
C LYS A 12 4.65 12.26 8.94
N LEU A 13 4.85 11.06 8.39
CA LEU A 13 4.14 10.60 7.20
C LEU A 13 2.64 10.39 7.49
N ASP A 14 2.26 9.88 8.66
CA ASP A 14 0.84 9.79 9.05
C ASP A 14 0.16 11.16 9.18
N ASN A 15 0.88 12.18 9.67
CA ASN A 15 0.35 13.55 9.72
C ASN A 15 0.20 14.16 8.32
N MET A 16 1.15 13.91 7.41
CA MET A 16 1.03 14.33 6.01
C MET A 16 -0.17 13.68 5.32
N ILE A 17 -0.43 12.39 5.60
CA ILE A 17 -1.64 11.68 5.13
C ILE A 17 -2.89 12.38 5.65
N HIS A 18 -2.91 12.72 6.94
CA HIS A 18 -4.03 13.43 7.55
C HIS A 18 -4.28 14.79 6.90
N ASP A 19 -3.23 15.58 6.66
CA ASP A 19 -3.35 16.88 5.98
C ASP A 19 -3.92 16.76 4.57
N CYS A 20 -3.61 15.67 3.85
CA CYS A 20 -4.18 15.42 2.53
C CYS A 20 -5.67 15.06 2.57
N LEU A 21 -6.13 14.40 3.63
CA LEU A 21 -7.43 13.74 3.68
C LEU A 21 -8.48 14.41 4.58
N LYS A 22 -8.07 15.29 5.51
CA LYS A 22 -8.94 15.79 6.58
C LYS A 22 -10.18 16.54 6.11
N ASP A 23 -10.09 17.21 4.97
CA ASP A 23 -11.19 18.01 4.43
C ASP A 23 -12.25 17.15 3.72
N TYR A 24 -11.96 15.87 3.46
CA TYR A 24 -12.84 14.98 2.71
C TYR A 24 -13.57 13.96 3.58
N ILE A 25 -13.39 14.00 4.91
CA ILE A 25 -14.00 13.04 5.83
C ILE A 25 -14.72 13.80 6.93
N SER A 26 -16.05 13.86 6.81
CA SER A 26 -16.92 14.37 7.87
C SER A 26 -17.14 13.34 8.97
N HIS A 27 -17.41 13.78 10.20
CA HIS A 27 -17.82 12.89 11.31
C HIS A 27 -19.26 12.39 11.19
N ASP A 28 -20.12 13.06 10.43
CA ASP A 28 -21.56 12.73 10.38
C ASP A 28 -21.96 11.98 9.12
N GLU A 29 -21.19 12.09 8.04
CA GLU A 29 -21.52 11.43 6.77
C GLU A 29 -20.97 10.00 6.67
N PRO A 30 -21.70 9.06 6.04
CA PRO A 30 -21.15 7.76 5.69
C PRO A 30 -20.10 7.89 4.58
N LEU A 31 -19.23 6.90 4.43
CA LEU A 31 -18.25 6.84 3.33
C LEU A 31 -18.13 5.43 2.76
N ALA A 32 -17.69 5.35 1.51
CA ALA A 32 -17.34 4.10 0.85
C ALA A 32 -15.84 3.98 0.66
N ILE A 33 -15.32 2.76 0.66
CA ILE A 33 -14.04 2.44 0.02
C ILE A 33 -14.27 1.34 -1.01
N LEU A 34 -14.00 1.65 -2.27
CA LEU A 34 -14.14 0.74 -3.40
C LEU A 34 -12.78 0.19 -3.85
N ASP A 35 -12.82 -0.84 -4.69
CA ASP A 35 -11.63 -1.52 -5.24
C ASP A 35 -10.79 -2.23 -4.17
N PHE A 36 -11.43 -2.96 -3.25
CA PHE A 36 -10.70 -3.77 -2.27
C PHE A 36 -9.70 -4.72 -2.97
N PRO A 37 -8.43 -4.78 -2.54
CA PRO A 37 -7.39 -5.56 -3.20
C PRO A 37 -7.48 -7.05 -2.83
N ASP A 38 -8.37 -7.79 -3.51
CA ASP A 38 -8.53 -9.24 -3.30
C ASP A 38 -7.48 -10.08 -4.02
N ILE A 39 -6.21 -9.70 -3.87
CA ILE A 39 -5.06 -10.33 -4.52
C ILE A 39 -4.05 -10.86 -3.49
N ARG A 40 -3.12 -11.70 -3.95
CA ARG A 40 -2.15 -12.39 -3.08
C ARG A 40 -1.05 -11.48 -2.52
N ASN A 41 -0.82 -10.33 -3.16
CA ASN A 41 0.18 -9.34 -2.75
C ASN A 41 -0.23 -8.73 -1.41
N CYS A 42 0.60 -8.85 -0.38
CA CYS A 42 0.26 -8.22 0.90
C CYS A 42 0.61 -6.74 0.97
N GLY A 43 1.30 -6.17 -0.01
CA GLY A 43 1.48 -4.72 -0.11
C GLY A 43 0.14 -3.99 -0.20
N ASP A 44 -0.75 -4.43 -1.09
CA ASP A 44 -2.07 -3.84 -1.25
C ASP A 44 -2.95 -4.08 0.00
N SER A 45 -2.79 -5.23 0.65
CA SER A 45 -3.41 -5.44 1.97
C SER A 45 -2.85 -4.51 3.06
N ALA A 46 -1.58 -4.10 3.00
CA ALA A 46 -1.01 -3.11 3.91
C ALA A 46 -1.64 -1.73 3.68
N ILE A 47 -1.82 -1.33 2.42
CA ILE A 47 -2.52 -0.09 2.06
C ILE A 47 -3.93 -0.11 2.65
N TRP A 48 -4.70 -1.18 2.42
CA TRP A 48 -6.06 -1.32 2.94
C TRP A 48 -6.11 -1.19 4.47
N LEU A 49 -5.23 -1.88 5.17
CA LEU A 49 -5.17 -1.82 6.63
C LEU A 49 -4.72 -0.45 7.14
N GLY A 50 -3.89 0.26 6.37
CA GLY A 50 -3.57 1.67 6.57
C GLY A 50 -4.79 2.58 6.44
N GLU A 51 -5.57 2.42 5.37
CA GLU A 51 -6.84 3.15 5.15
C GLU A 51 -7.81 2.93 6.32
N MET A 52 -7.99 1.68 6.75
CA MET A 52 -8.84 1.31 7.88
C MET A 52 -8.32 1.86 9.22
N ALA A 53 -7.01 1.80 9.45
CA ALA A 53 -6.37 2.32 10.66
C ALA A 53 -6.49 3.84 10.75
N TYR A 54 -6.30 4.55 9.63
CA TYR A 54 -6.48 5.99 9.52
C TYR A 54 -7.91 6.40 9.91
N LEU A 55 -8.92 5.81 9.28
CA LEU A 55 -10.34 6.09 9.56
C LEU A 55 -10.69 5.84 11.03
N LYS A 56 -10.26 4.70 11.57
CA LYS A 56 -10.52 4.33 12.97
C LYS A 56 -9.85 5.31 13.94
N ARG A 57 -8.57 5.63 13.72
CA ARG A 57 -7.77 6.44 14.66
C ARG A 57 -8.16 7.92 14.63
N ARG A 58 -8.38 8.50 13.45
CA ARG A 58 -8.63 9.94 13.29
C ARG A 58 -10.11 10.31 13.43
N TYR A 59 -11.02 9.41 13.05
CA TYR A 59 -12.46 9.71 13.01
C TYR A 59 -13.33 8.75 13.83
N GLY A 60 -12.78 7.65 14.38
CA GLY A 60 -13.58 6.61 15.02
C GLY A 60 -14.48 5.86 14.04
N LYS A 61 -14.16 5.88 12.74
CA LYS A 61 -15.04 5.44 11.66
C LYS A 61 -14.61 4.14 10.99
N ARG A 62 -15.57 3.55 10.28
CA ARG A 62 -15.41 2.48 9.30
C ARG A 62 -16.24 2.82 8.06
N PRO A 63 -15.86 2.33 6.86
CA PRO A 63 -16.67 2.53 5.68
C PRO A 63 -18.04 1.85 5.83
N SER A 64 -19.09 2.54 5.40
CA SER A 64 -20.46 2.02 5.37
C SER A 64 -20.67 1.07 4.21
N TYR A 65 -19.93 1.26 3.11
CA TYR A 65 -19.97 0.40 1.94
C TYR A 65 -18.55 0.07 1.47
N VAL A 66 -18.31 -1.19 1.15
CA VAL A 66 -17.07 -1.66 0.54
C VAL A 66 -17.37 -2.68 -0.54
N SER A 67 -16.56 -2.69 -1.59
CA SER A 67 -16.65 -3.67 -2.66
C SER A 67 -15.29 -3.95 -3.27
N ARG A 68 -15.22 -5.10 -3.92
CA ARG A 68 -14.24 -5.40 -4.97
C ARG A 68 -14.78 -4.87 -6.29
N ILE A 69 -13.98 -4.95 -7.35
CA ILE A 69 -14.44 -4.57 -8.70
C ILE A 69 -15.53 -5.51 -9.23
N ASP A 70 -15.51 -6.78 -8.84
CA ASP A 70 -16.37 -7.85 -9.35
C ASP A 70 -17.74 -7.91 -8.67
N ASP A 71 -17.86 -7.38 -7.45
CA ASP A 71 -19.08 -7.39 -6.64
C ASP A 71 -19.64 -6.00 -6.31
N PHE A 72 -19.14 -4.98 -7.01
CA PHE A 72 -19.66 -3.62 -6.90
C PHE A 72 -21.10 -3.52 -7.39
N SER A 73 -21.96 -2.89 -6.58
CA SER A 73 -23.34 -2.53 -6.97
C SER A 73 -23.59 -1.06 -6.64
N PRO A 74 -23.81 -0.20 -7.65
CA PRO A 74 -24.10 1.21 -7.40
C PRO A 74 -25.42 1.41 -6.66
N GLU A 75 -26.44 0.58 -6.93
CA GLU A 75 -27.73 0.64 -6.23
C GLU A 75 -27.57 0.29 -4.74
N GLN A 76 -26.72 -0.69 -4.42
CA GLN A 76 -26.45 -1.03 -3.02
C GLN A 76 -25.66 0.08 -2.33
N LEU A 77 -24.70 0.71 -3.01
CA LEU A 77 -23.97 1.87 -2.50
C LEU A 77 -24.93 3.01 -2.17
N GLU A 78 -25.76 3.44 -3.12
CA GLU A 78 -26.72 4.54 -2.94
C GLU A 78 -27.73 4.26 -1.82
N ARG A 79 -28.21 3.02 -1.69
CA ARG A 79 -29.10 2.63 -0.58
C ARG A 79 -28.41 2.64 0.78
N THR A 80 -27.15 2.23 0.82
CA THR A 80 -26.38 2.11 2.08
C THR A 80 -25.85 3.47 2.54
N MET A 81 -25.47 4.32 1.60
CA MET A 81 -24.89 5.64 1.83
C MET A 81 -25.29 6.62 0.71
N PRO A 82 -26.49 7.20 0.79
CA PRO A 82 -26.97 8.14 -0.23
C PRO A 82 -26.15 9.43 -0.28
N THR A 83 -25.44 9.78 0.80
CA THR A 83 -24.60 10.97 0.94
C THR A 83 -23.16 10.62 1.36
N GLY A 84 -22.27 11.61 1.46
CA GLY A 84 -20.84 11.42 1.82
C GLY A 84 -19.87 11.01 0.70
N PRO A 85 -18.57 10.90 0.97
CA PRO A 85 -17.54 10.68 -0.05
C PRO A 85 -17.39 9.22 -0.49
N ILE A 86 -16.92 9.02 -1.72
CA ILE A 86 -16.51 7.71 -2.25
C ILE A 86 -14.98 7.69 -2.36
N PHE A 87 -14.34 6.82 -1.60
CA PHE A 87 -12.91 6.56 -1.74
C PHE A 87 -12.65 5.36 -2.65
N ILE A 88 -11.54 5.39 -3.38
CA ILE A 88 -11.03 4.28 -4.18
C ILE A 88 -9.66 3.89 -3.64
N HIS A 89 -9.46 2.59 -3.42
CA HIS A 89 -8.23 2.02 -2.85
C HIS A 89 -6.95 2.50 -3.54
N GLY A 90 -5.89 2.72 -2.76
CA GLY A 90 -4.59 3.19 -3.22
C GLY A 90 -3.74 2.12 -3.94
N GLY A 91 -2.48 2.45 -4.22
CA GLY A 91 -1.49 1.49 -4.71
C GLY A 91 -0.80 1.86 -6.01
N GLY A 92 -0.67 0.91 -6.93
CA GLY A 92 0.04 1.07 -8.20
C GLY A 92 -0.76 0.56 -9.39
N ASN A 93 -2.05 0.90 -9.43
CA ASN A 93 -3.02 0.44 -10.42
C ASN A 93 -3.70 1.58 -11.21
N PHE A 94 -3.18 2.80 -11.12
CA PHE A 94 -3.64 3.94 -11.92
C PHE A 94 -2.89 3.98 -13.25
N GLY A 95 -3.55 3.55 -14.33
CA GLY A 95 -2.87 3.39 -15.61
C GLY A 95 -3.39 2.26 -16.49
N ASP A 96 -2.60 1.94 -17.51
CA ASP A 96 -2.92 0.93 -18.54
C ASP A 96 -2.10 -0.38 -18.40
N ILE A 97 -1.44 -0.57 -17.26
CA ILE A 97 -0.86 -1.87 -16.90
C ILE A 97 -1.97 -2.79 -16.35
N TRP A 98 -2.94 -2.21 -15.65
CA TRP A 98 -3.97 -2.92 -14.89
C TRP A 98 -5.37 -2.40 -15.26
N ASP A 99 -5.74 -2.54 -16.52
CA ASP A 99 -6.94 -1.92 -17.13
C ASP A 99 -8.22 -2.13 -16.31
N ALA A 100 -8.43 -3.32 -15.74
CA ALA A 100 -9.64 -3.60 -14.96
C ALA A 100 -9.86 -2.63 -13.78
N HIS A 101 -8.79 -2.16 -13.13
CA HIS A 101 -8.87 -1.18 -12.04
C HIS A 101 -9.14 0.23 -12.57
N GLN A 102 -8.50 0.59 -13.71
CA GLN A 102 -8.70 1.88 -14.35
C GLN A 102 -10.12 2.02 -14.92
N ASP A 103 -10.61 0.99 -15.61
CA ASP A 103 -11.98 0.94 -16.13
C ASP A 103 -13.00 0.99 -15.00
N PHE A 104 -12.74 0.31 -13.88
CA PHE A 104 -13.61 0.38 -12.70
C PHE A 104 -13.68 1.80 -12.13
N ARG A 105 -12.53 2.46 -11.98
CA ARG A 105 -12.45 3.86 -11.53
C ARG A 105 -13.23 4.79 -12.46
N GLU A 106 -13.03 4.67 -13.76
CA GLU A 106 -13.75 5.47 -14.77
C GLU A 106 -15.26 5.25 -14.69
N ARG A 107 -15.72 3.99 -14.55
CA ARG A 107 -17.14 3.68 -14.32
C ARG A 107 -17.70 4.31 -13.04
N VAL A 108 -16.93 4.36 -11.96
CA VAL A 108 -17.35 5.02 -10.71
C VAL A 108 -17.52 6.53 -10.94
N LEU A 109 -16.56 7.18 -11.62
CA LEU A 109 -16.62 8.61 -11.92
C LEU A 109 -17.82 8.97 -12.81
N GLU A 110 -18.10 8.15 -13.82
CA GLU A 110 -19.25 8.36 -14.71
C GLU A 110 -20.59 8.08 -14.04
N ARG A 111 -20.64 7.09 -13.13
CA ARG A 111 -21.87 6.72 -12.41
C ARG A 111 -22.28 7.75 -11.36
N PHE A 112 -21.33 8.44 -10.75
CA PHE A 112 -21.56 9.33 -9.62
C PHE A 112 -21.04 10.75 -9.86
N PRO A 113 -21.50 11.47 -10.92
CA PRO A 113 -20.91 12.75 -11.33
C PRO A 113 -20.95 13.83 -10.25
N ASP A 114 -21.95 13.80 -9.36
CA ASP A 114 -22.15 14.82 -8.32
C ASP A 114 -21.53 14.45 -6.97
N ARG A 115 -20.93 13.26 -6.84
CA ARG A 115 -20.36 12.79 -5.58
C ARG A 115 -18.89 13.17 -5.50
N GLN A 116 -18.43 13.56 -4.31
CA GLN A 116 -16.99 13.69 -4.07
C GLN A 116 -16.33 12.32 -4.16
N VAL A 117 -15.45 12.13 -5.13
CA VAL A 117 -14.63 10.92 -5.30
C VAL A 117 -13.17 11.24 -4.97
N ILE A 118 -12.56 10.41 -4.13
CA ILE A 118 -11.17 10.55 -3.72
C ILE A 118 -10.42 9.26 -4.03
N GLN A 119 -9.38 9.36 -4.85
CA GLN A 119 -8.44 8.26 -5.06
C GLN A 119 -7.36 8.32 -3.98
N PHE A 120 -7.25 7.28 -3.16
CA PHE A 120 -6.12 7.12 -2.24
C PHE A 120 -4.79 7.09 -3.00
N PRO A 121 -3.64 7.35 -2.33
CA PRO A 121 -2.33 7.54 -2.95
C PRO A 121 -1.97 6.46 -4.00
N GLN A 122 -1.70 6.91 -5.23
CA GLN A 122 -1.35 6.06 -6.37
C GLN A 122 0.01 6.39 -6.97
N SER A 123 0.66 5.38 -7.56
CA SER A 123 1.69 5.59 -8.58
C SER A 123 1.05 5.44 -9.97
N ILE A 124 1.33 6.36 -10.89
CA ILE A 124 0.68 6.46 -12.20
C ILE A 124 1.58 5.91 -13.30
N HIS A 125 1.01 5.17 -14.24
CA HIS A 125 1.73 4.72 -15.43
C HIS A 125 0.81 4.55 -16.65
N TYR A 126 1.11 5.25 -17.74
CA TYR A 126 0.48 5.02 -19.05
C TYR A 126 1.56 4.76 -20.10
N LYS A 127 1.35 3.74 -20.93
CA LYS A 127 2.11 3.50 -22.17
C LYS A 127 1.35 3.95 -23.42
N SER A 128 0.03 3.88 -23.38
CA SER A 128 -0.89 4.21 -24.46
C SER A 128 -1.40 5.65 -24.31
N GLU A 129 -1.03 6.51 -25.26
CA GLU A 129 -1.56 7.88 -25.34
C GLU A 129 -3.08 7.89 -25.51
N ALA A 130 -3.65 6.89 -26.19
CA ALA A 130 -5.09 6.78 -26.39
C ALA A 130 -5.82 6.49 -25.06
N ARG A 131 -5.34 5.54 -24.25
CA ARG A 131 -5.92 5.28 -22.92
C ARG A 131 -5.74 6.47 -21.98
N LEU A 132 -4.59 7.15 -22.04
CA LEU A 132 -4.36 8.38 -21.28
C LEU A 132 -5.38 9.48 -21.64
N ALA A 133 -5.60 9.72 -22.94
CA ALA A 133 -6.57 10.72 -23.40
C ALA A 133 -8.01 10.37 -22.98
N GLU A 134 -8.37 9.09 -22.99
CA GLU A 134 -9.66 8.63 -22.50
C GLU A 134 -9.83 8.86 -21.00
N SER A 135 -8.87 8.45 -20.18
CA SER A 135 -8.88 8.69 -18.74
C SER A 135 -8.96 10.18 -18.41
N ALA A 136 -8.20 11.02 -19.12
CA ALA A 136 -8.22 12.46 -18.95
C ALA A 136 -9.60 13.06 -19.25
N ARG A 137 -10.27 12.58 -20.30
CA ARG A 137 -11.65 13.00 -20.64
C ARG A 137 -12.64 12.62 -19.55
N VAL A 138 -12.56 11.40 -19.01
CA VAL A 138 -13.48 10.94 -17.94
C VAL A 138 -13.26 11.75 -16.67
N ILE A 139 -12.01 11.90 -16.24
CA ILE A 139 -11.65 12.66 -15.04
C ILE A 139 -12.10 14.12 -15.16
N GLY A 140 -11.79 14.77 -16.30
CA GLY A 140 -12.15 16.17 -16.53
C GLY A 140 -13.66 16.43 -16.63
N ARG A 141 -14.48 15.41 -16.89
CA ARG A 141 -15.96 15.54 -16.89
C ARG A 141 -16.56 15.46 -15.49
N HIS A 142 -15.92 14.74 -14.56
CA HIS A 142 -16.47 14.49 -13.24
C HIS A 142 -16.39 15.71 -12.31
N LYS A 143 -15.34 16.53 -12.41
CA LYS A 143 -15.09 17.79 -11.65
C LYS A 143 -14.94 17.66 -10.13
N ASN A 144 -15.50 16.64 -9.49
CA ASN A 144 -15.43 16.38 -8.05
C ASN A 144 -14.46 15.25 -7.68
N PHE A 145 -13.34 15.17 -8.41
CA PHE A 145 -12.32 14.13 -8.23
C PHE A 145 -11.06 14.70 -7.59
N VAL A 146 -10.58 14.02 -6.55
CA VAL A 146 -9.30 14.32 -5.90
C VAL A 146 -8.39 13.12 -6.08
N LEU A 147 -7.24 13.35 -6.69
CA LEU A 147 -6.23 12.34 -6.98
C LEU A 147 -5.05 12.50 -6.03
N LEU A 148 -4.91 11.56 -5.10
CA LEU A 148 -3.72 11.46 -4.28
C LEU A 148 -2.66 10.62 -5.00
N VAL A 149 -1.42 11.08 -5.00
CA VAL A 149 -0.27 10.40 -5.62
C VAL A 149 0.87 10.23 -4.63
N ARG A 150 1.64 9.14 -4.78
CA ARG A 150 2.70 8.76 -3.83
C ARG A 150 4.12 8.88 -4.39
N ASP A 151 4.32 9.71 -5.39
CA ASP A 151 5.63 10.12 -5.89
C ASP A 151 5.51 11.41 -6.72
N GLU A 152 6.60 12.19 -6.79
CA GLU A 152 6.61 13.48 -7.50
C GLU A 152 6.42 13.29 -9.01
N GLU A 153 6.98 12.25 -9.63
CA GLU A 153 6.75 11.99 -11.06
C GLU A 153 5.28 11.70 -11.36
N SER A 154 4.57 10.95 -10.52
CA SER A 154 3.12 10.75 -10.66
C SER A 154 2.35 12.05 -10.46
N LYS A 155 2.81 12.95 -9.58
CA LYS A 155 2.21 14.27 -9.39
C LYS A 155 2.36 15.15 -10.60
N GLU A 156 3.57 15.29 -11.13
CA GLU A 156 3.85 16.06 -12.33
C GLU A 156 3.08 15.51 -13.53
N PHE A 157 3.03 14.18 -13.66
CA PHE A 157 2.24 13.53 -14.69
C PHE A 157 0.74 13.86 -14.57
N ALA A 158 0.17 13.74 -13.37
CA ALA A 158 -1.24 14.03 -13.13
C ALA A 158 -1.58 15.50 -13.39
N LEU A 159 -0.77 16.44 -12.88
CA LEU A 159 -0.95 17.88 -13.10
C LEU A 159 -0.89 18.27 -14.58
N LYS A 160 -0.09 17.55 -15.38
CA LYS A 160 0.01 17.78 -16.82
C LYS A 160 -1.18 17.25 -17.60
N HIS A 161 -1.77 16.14 -17.18
CA HIS A 161 -2.70 15.37 -18.01
C HIS A 161 -4.15 15.34 -17.51
N PHE A 162 -4.40 15.62 -16.24
CA PHE A 162 -5.71 15.45 -15.62
C PHE A 162 -6.27 16.75 -15.04
N ASP A 163 -7.49 17.10 -15.44
CA ASP A 163 -8.23 18.24 -14.90
C ASP A 163 -8.96 17.82 -13.60
N CYS A 164 -8.21 17.75 -12.50
CA CYS A 164 -8.69 17.41 -11.17
C CYS A 164 -7.74 17.96 -10.09
N GLU A 165 -8.17 17.93 -8.83
CA GLU A 165 -7.28 18.27 -7.72
C GLU A 165 -6.25 17.15 -7.52
N VAL A 166 -4.95 17.49 -7.48
CA VAL A 166 -3.87 16.53 -7.27
C VAL A 166 -3.10 16.88 -6.01
N ARG A 167 -2.95 15.92 -5.08
CA ARG A 167 -2.14 16.09 -3.87
C ARG A 167 -1.08 15.00 -3.76
N LEU A 168 0.13 15.40 -3.37
CA LEU A 168 1.20 14.47 -3.03
C LEU A 168 0.97 13.96 -1.60
N CYS A 169 0.78 12.66 -1.44
CA CYS A 169 0.40 12.03 -0.19
C CYS A 169 1.21 10.74 0.02
N PRO A 170 1.77 10.51 1.23
CA PRO A 170 2.46 9.26 1.52
C PRO A 170 1.53 8.05 1.38
N ASP A 171 2.12 6.87 1.22
CA ASP A 171 1.37 5.62 1.13
C ASP A 171 0.54 5.35 2.40
N MET A 172 -0.71 4.91 2.24
CA MET A 172 -1.62 4.68 3.37
C MET A 172 -1.10 3.65 4.37
N ALA A 173 -0.21 2.73 3.98
CA ALA A 173 0.38 1.76 4.90
C ALA A 173 1.12 2.43 6.08
N PHE A 174 1.59 3.67 5.95
CA PHE A 174 2.17 4.41 7.08
C PHE A 174 1.16 4.69 8.20
N SER A 175 -0.13 4.75 7.88
CA SER A 175 -1.19 4.89 8.87
C SER A 175 -1.44 3.64 9.72
N ILE A 176 -0.80 2.51 9.43
CA ILE A 176 -0.75 1.35 10.34
C ILE A 176 -0.01 1.74 11.64
N GLY A 177 1.03 2.57 11.54
CA GLY A 177 1.93 2.89 12.65
C GLY A 177 3.08 1.89 12.81
N ALA A 178 3.88 2.08 13.87
CA ALA A 178 4.99 1.19 14.17
C ALA A 178 4.49 -0.22 14.53
N ILE A 179 5.18 -1.24 14.00
CA ILE A 179 4.87 -2.66 14.22
C ILE A 179 6.02 -3.26 15.02
N GLN A 180 5.71 -4.03 16.05
CA GLN A 180 6.73 -4.77 16.78
C GLN A 180 7.23 -5.94 15.92
N PRO A 181 8.53 -6.03 15.63
CA PRO A 181 9.06 -7.16 14.87
C PRO A 181 9.12 -8.42 15.72
N GLU A 182 8.93 -9.57 15.07
CA GLU A 182 9.25 -10.87 15.69
C GLU A 182 10.78 -11.09 15.73
N GLU A 183 11.23 -12.01 16.57
CA GLU A 183 12.66 -12.37 16.67
C GLU A 183 13.21 -12.83 15.31
N PRO A 184 14.38 -12.33 14.88
CA PRO A 184 14.96 -12.69 13.59
C PRO A 184 15.54 -14.11 13.62
N GLU A 185 15.35 -14.85 12.54
CA GLU A 185 15.92 -16.20 12.32
C GLU A 185 17.25 -16.12 11.54
N PHE A 186 17.41 -15.09 10.70
CA PHE A 186 18.55 -14.92 9.80
C PHE A 186 19.20 -13.54 9.99
N PRO A 187 20.54 -13.43 9.88
CA PRO A 187 21.21 -12.13 9.83
C PRO A 187 20.70 -11.28 8.67
N VAL A 188 20.62 -11.85 7.46
CA VAL A 188 20.13 -11.18 6.25
C VAL A 188 19.08 -12.04 5.57
N LEU A 189 18.00 -11.40 5.10
CA LEU A 189 16.94 -12.04 4.30
C LEU A 189 16.72 -11.25 3.00
N ALA A 190 16.69 -11.94 1.86
CA ALA A 190 16.42 -11.35 0.55
C ALA A 190 14.94 -11.50 0.16
N MET A 191 14.20 -10.39 0.17
CA MET A 191 12.79 -10.32 -0.24
C MET A 191 12.69 -9.76 -1.66
N LEU A 192 12.92 -10.64 -2.67
CA LEU A 192 13.07 -10.24 -4.07
C LEU A 192 11.93 -10.75 -4.96
N ARG A 193 11.54 -9.99 -5.98
CA ARG A 193 10.44 -10.34 -6.90
C ARG A 193 10.75 -11.57 -7.75
N SER A 194 9.70 -12.34 -8.03
CA SER A 194 9.69 -13.44 -9.01
C SER A 194 8.76 -13.18 -10.21
N ASP A 195 8.09 -12.03 -10.25
CA ASP A 195 7.04 -11.70 -11.22
C ASP A 195 7.54 -10.75 -12.35
N LEU A 196 6.61 -10.27 -13.19
CA LEU A 196 6.88 -9.49 -14.40
C LEU A 196 7.56 -8.12 -14.14
N GLU A 197 7.55 -7.62 -12.91
CA GLU A 197 8.23 -6.36 -12.55
C GLU A 197 9.69 -6.59 -12.10
N LYS A 198 10.17 -7.83 -12.13
CA LYS A 198 11.57 -8.18 -11.84
C LYS A 198 12.50 -7.56 -12.90
N VAL A 199 13.60 -6.96 -12.44
CA VAL A 199 14.69 -6.48 -13.30
C VAL A 199 15.89 -7.40 -13.17
N GLY A 200 16.28 -8.02 -14.29
CA GLY A 200 17.42 -8.93 -14.35
C GLY A 200 17.20 -10.24 -13.58
N ASP A 201 18.15 -11.17 -13.72
CA ASP A 201 18.16 -12.36 -12.89
C ASP A 201 19.05 -12.09 -11.66
N ALA A 202 18.43 -11.78 -10.51
CA ALA A 202 19.14 -11.67 -9.24
C ALA A 202 19.71 -13.06 -8.89
N ASN A 203 20.92 -13.34 -9.38
CA ASN A 203 21.59 -14.60 -9.20
C ASN A 203 22.17 -14.67 -7.78
N LEU A 204 21.37 -15.17 -6.83
CA LEU A 204 21.80 -15.41 -5.45
C LEU A 204 22.66 -16.68 -5.30
N SER A 205 23.07 -17.36 -6.37
CA SER A 205 23.94 -18.55 -6.26
C SER A 205 25.29 -18.23 -5.59
N ALA A 206 25.76 -16.99 -5.67
CA ALA A 206 26.93 -16.50 -4.97
C ALA A 206 26.74 -16.32 -3.45
N TYR A 207 25.49 -16.41 -2.96
CA TYR A 207 25.10 -16.16 -1.56
C TYR A 207 24.20 -17.28 -1.02
N PRO A 208 24.70 -18.53 -0.93
CA PRO A 208 23.88 -19.69 -0.55
C PRO A 208 23.37 -19.63 0.90
N ASP A 209 23.98 -18.79 1.75
CA ASP A 209 23.62 -18.55 3.14
C ASP A 209 22.43 -17.59 3.32
N ILE A 210 22.01 -16.86 2.26
CA ILE A 210 20.94 -15.86 2.33
C ILE A 210 19.65 -16.47 1.77
N PRO A 211 18.62 -16.71 2.60
CA PRO A 211 17.33 -17.17 2.10
C PRO A 211 16.70 -16.12 1.17
N LYS A 212 16.12 -16.61 0.06
CA LYS A 212 15.33 -15.80 -0.87
C LYS A 212 13.85 -16.12 -0.71
N GLU A 213 13.04 -15.11 -0.49
CA GLU A 213 11.58 -15.25 -0.45
C GLU A 213 10.86 -14.22 -1.32
N ASP A 214 9.69 -14.61 -1.81
CA ASP A 214 8.74 -13.68 -2.43
C ASP A 214 7.54 -13.51 -1.50
N TRP A 215 7.10 -12.26 -1.38
CA TRP A 215 5.96 -11.84 -0.58
C TRP A 215 4.62 -12.47 -1.02
N THR A 216 4.57 -13.01 -2.24
CA THR A 216 3.39 -13.67 -2.82
C THR A 216 3.27 -15.16 -2.49
N THR A 217 4.27 -15.78 -1.88
CA THR A 217 4.25 -17.21 -1.58
C THR A 217 3.26 -17.53 -0.45
N GLU A 218 2.25 -18.36 -0.73
CA GLU A 218 1.12 -18.59 0.17
C GLU A 218 0.90 -20.09 0.45
N SER A 219 0.66 -20.43 1.72
CA SER A 219 0.19 -21.76 2.11
C SER A 219 -1.33 -21.83 2.04
N ALA A 220 -1.86 -22.63 1.12
CA ALA A 220 -3.32 -22.82 0.93
C ALA A 220 -4.07 -23.22 2.22
N LYS A 221 -3.42 -23.94 3.14
CA LYS A 221 -4.00 -24.37 4.43
C LYS A 221 -4.24 -23.19 5.37
N ARG A 222 -3.29 -22.25 5.48
CA ARG A 222 -3.41 -21.07 6.37
C ARG A 222 -4.49 -20.10 5.89
N VAL A 223 -4.65 -19.96 4.57
CA VAL A 223 -5.72 -19.14 3.96
C VAL A 223 -7.11 -19.66 4.35
N ARG A 224 -7.32 -20.97 4.25
CA ARG A 224 -8.61 -21.60 4.60
C ARG A 224 -8.97 -21.37 6.07
N ILE A 225 -8.01 -21.52 6.99
CA ILE A 225 -8.22 -21.28 8.43
C ILE A 225 -8.61 -19.83 8.68
N SER A 226 -7.92 -18.86 8.06
CA SER A 226 -8.23 -17.46 8.26
C SER A 226 -9.59 -17.05 7.69
N LYS A 227 -9.96 -17.58 6.52
CA LYS A 227 -11.29 -17.36 5.94
C LYS A 227 -12.40 -17.88 6.86
N ALA A 228 -12.18 -19.05 7.48
CA ALA A 228 -13.12 -19.62 8.45
C ALA A 228 -13.25 -18.75 9.72
N LEU A 229 -12.13 -18.27 10.27
CA LEU A 229 -12.13 -17.40 11.46
C LEU A 229 -12.88 -16.07 11.20
N GLY A 230 -12.60 -15.43 10.05
CA GLY A 230 -13.27 -14.20 9.65
C GLY A 230 -14.79 -14.38 9.48
N ALA A 231 -15.19 -15.51 8.87
CA ALA A 231 -16.61 -15.88 8.74
C ALA A 231 -17.29 -16.08 10.11
N ALA A 232 -16.63 -16.73 11.07
CA ALA A 232 -17.15 -16.94 12.43
C ALA A 232 -17.38 -15.62 13.18
N THR A 233 -16.45 -14.67 13.11
CA THR A 233 -16.67 -13.33 13.68
C THR A 233 -17.76 -12.53 12.98
N ALA A 234 -18.00 -12.79 11.69
CA ALA A 234 -19.05 -12.11 10.93
C ALA A 234 -20.47 -12.58 11.29
N LEU A 235 -20.64 -13.81 11.82
CA LEU A 235 -21.92 -14.30 12.35
C LEU A 235 -22.46 -13.47 13.54
N LEU A 236 -21.61 -12.67 14.20
CA LEU A 236 -22.01 -11.73 15.25
C LEU A 236 -22.51 -10.38 14.71
N ALA A 237 -22.38 -10.11 13.40
CA ALA A 237 -22.85 -8.88 12.77
C ALA A 237 -24.20 -9.11 12.09
N LEU A 238 -25.19 -8.28 12.41
CA LEU A 238 -26.56 -8.43 11.90
C LEU A 238 -26.76 -7.84 10.49
N LYS A 239 -25.84 -6.99 10.00
CA LYS A 239 -25.97 -6.27 8.72
C LYS A 239 -25.07 -6.88 7.62
N PRO A 240 -25.60 -7.19 6.41
CA PRO A 240 -24.82 -7.78 5.32
C PRO A 240 -23.57 -7.00 4.90
N ALA A 241 -23.63 -5.66 4.88
CA ALA A 241 -22.48 -4.80 4.55
C ALA A 241 -21.34 -4.95 5.58
N GLU A 242 -21.68 -5.08 6.86
CA GLU A 242 -20.71 -5.28 7.92
C GLU A 242 -20.07 -6.68 7.85
N ILE A 243 -20.85 -7.71 7.50
CA ILE A 243 -20.34 -9.06 7.23
C ILE A 243 -19.31 -9.02 6.10
N ARG A 244 -19.61 -8.32 5.00
CA ARG A 244 -18.70 -8.17 3.86
C ARG A 244 -17.40 -7.49 4.29
N LEU A 245 -17.49 -6.33 4.95
CA LEU A 245 -16.33 -5.60 5.47
C LEU A 245 -15.46 -6.50 6.34
N ARG A 246 -16.03 -7.19 7.33
CA ARG A 246 -15.26 -8.05 8.25
C ARG A 246 -14.54 -9.19 7.54
N LYS A 247 -15.14 -9.77 6.50
CA LYS A 247 -14.49 -10.83 5.69
C LYS A 247 -13.30 -10.31 4.90
N LEU A 248 -13.47 -9.18 4.22
CA LEU A 248 -12.39 -8.56 3.43
C LEU A 248 -11.25 -8.10 4.35
N ASP A 249 -11.60 -7.45 5.46
CA ASP A 249 -10.65 -6.98 6.46
C ASP A 249 -9.86 -8.15 7.09
N ALA A 250 -10.52 -9.27 7.41
CA ALA A 250 -9.84 -10.47 7.91
C ALA A 250 -8.88 -11.08 6.87
N ALA A 251 -9.22 -11.04 5.58
CA ALA A 251 -8.34 -11.50 4.51
C ALA A 251 -7.09 -10.60 4.40
N ALA A 252 -7.25 -9.28 4.47
CA ALA A 252 -6.15 -8.33 4.48
C ALA A 252 -5.22 -8.52 5.69
N HIS A 253 -5.78 -8.67 6.90
CA HIS A 253 -5.00 -8.95 8.11
C HIS A 253 -4.18 -10.25 7.99
N ASN A 254 -4.76 -11.30 7.40
CA ASN A 254 -4.03 -12.55 7.20
C ASN A 254 -2.84 -12.41 6.26
N ARG A 255 -3.07 -11.73 5.12
CA ARG A 255 -2.04 -11.46 4.11
C ARG A 255 -0.93 -10.62 4.72
N LEU A 256 -1.26 -9.47 5.34
CA LEU A 256 -0.25 -8.62 5.95
C LEU A 256 0.50 -9.35 7.08
N GLY A 257 -0.21 -10.02 7.98
CA GLY A 257 0.42 -10.78 9.06
C GLY A 257 1.36 -11.87 8.55
N ARG A 258 1.07 -12.49 7.39
CA ARG A 258 2.04 -13.37 6.71
C ARG A 258 3.28 -12.62 6.25
N GLY A 259 3.10 -11.49 5.56
CA GLY A 259 4.22 -10.67 5.09
C GLY A 259 5.10 -10.19 6.24
N ILE A 260 4.52 -9.67 7.32
CA ILE A 260 5.24 -9.22 8.51
C ILE A 260 6.04 -10.36 9.16
N ARG A 261 5.47 -11.56 9.26
CA ARG A 261 6.21 -12.74 9.73
C ARG A 261 7.40 -13.08 8.83
N GLN A 262 7.24 -13.01 7.51
CA GLN A 262 8.36 -13.26 6.59
C GLN A 262 9.47 -12.23 6.77
N ILE A 263 9.13 -10.94 6.75
CA ILE A 263 10.11 -9.86 6.91
C ILE A 263 10.85 -9.95 8.26
N SER A 264 10.10 -10.24 9.33
CA SER A 264 10.65 -10.22 10.69
C SER A 264 11.77 -11.24 10.90
N ARG A 265 11.83 -12.28 10.06
CA ARG A 265 12.86 -13.32 10.09
C ARG A 265 14.24 -12.80 9.71
N GLY A 266 14.34 -11.67 9.01
CA GLY A 266 15.61 -11.00 8.74
C GLY A 266 15.94 -9.96 9.79
N ARG A 267 17.16 -9.98 10.33
CA ARG A 267 17.67 -8.87 11.14
C ARG A 267 17.91 -7.63 10.28
N ALA A 268 18.49 -7.82 9.10
CA ALA A 268 18.53 -6.87 7.99
C ALA A 268 17.96 -7.49 6.71
N LEU A 269 17.55 -6.65 5.76
CA LEU A 269 16.86 -7.10 4.54
C LEU A 269 17.51 -6.55 3.27
N VAL A 270 17.33 -7.27 2.16
CA VAL A 270 17.56 -6.76 0.80
C VAL A 270 16.29 -6.95 -0.01
N THR A 271 15.81 -5.91 -0.70
CA THR A 271 14.53 -5.99 -1.41
C THR A 271 14.45 -5.12 -2.66
N ASP A 272 13.59 -5.52 -3.60
CA ASP A 272 13.17 -4.77 -4.79
C ASP A 272 11.64 -4.50 -4.80
N ARG A 273 10.97 -4.64 -3.64
CA ARG A 273 9.53 -4.35 -3.48
C ARG A 273 9.31 -3.12 -2.59
N LEU A 274 8.55 -2.15 -3.10
CA LEU A 274 8.18 -0.93 -2.37
C LEU A 274 7.53 -1.23 -1.01
N HIS A 275 6.61 -2.18 -0.93
CA HIS A 275 5.94 -2.49 0.34
C HIS A 275 6.80 -3.29 1.32
N VAL A 276 7.86 -3.98 0.86
CA VAL A 276 8.90 -4.48 1.78
C VAL A 276 9.61 -3.31 2.40
N HIS A 277 10.03 -2.32 1.61
CA HIS A 277 10.65 -1.10 2.11
C HIS A 277 9.77 -0.40 3.16
N ILE A 278 8.49 -0.13 2.83
CA ILE A 278 7.56 0.52 3.75
C ILE A 278 7.39 -0.29 5.05
N CYS A 279 7.07 -1.59 4.96
CA CYS A 279 6.87 -2.41 6.16
C CYS A 279 8.15 -2.57 6.99
N SER A 280 9.33 -2.56 6.37
CA SER A 280 10.61 -2.60 7.08
C SER A 280 10.83 -1.33 7.90
N ILE A 281 10.41 -0.16 7.40
CA ILE A 281 10.37 1.09 8.19
C ILE A 281 9.40 0.94 9.37
N LEU A 282 8.19 0.41 9.13
CA LEU A 282 7.20 0.19 10.20
C LEU A 282 7.73 -0.73 11.30
N LEU A 283 8.50 -1.75 10.93
CA LEU A 283 9.14 -2.71 11.83
C LEU A 283 10.43 -2.20 12.49
N GLY A 284 11.00 -1.11 12.00
CA GLY A 284 12.31 -0.64 12.43
C GLY A 284 13.48 -1.55 11.99
N ARG A 285 13.31 -2.29 10.89
CA ARG A 285 14.34 -3.21 10.36
C ARG A 285 15.25 -2.48 9.35
N PRO A 286 16.58 -2.52 9.52
CA PRO A 286 17.52 -2.05 8.50
C PRO A 286 17.33 -2.82 7.18
N HIS A 287 17.31 -2.13 6.05
CA HIS A 287 17.11 -2.76 4.76
C HIS A 287 17.74 -2.00 3.60
N ALA A 288 18.37 -2.74 2.69
CA ALA A 288 18.83 -2.23 1.41
C ALA A 288 17.76 -2.43 0.35
N VAL A 289 17.61 -1.44 -0.52
CA VAL A 289 16.60 -1.41 -1.56
C VAL A 289 17.26 -1.32 -2.93
N LEU A 290 16.92 -2.27 -3.78
CA LEU A 290 17.23 -2.30 -5.20
C LEU A 290 16.10 -1.62 -5.94
N ASP A 291 16.44 -0.70 -6.83
CA ASP A 291 15.42 -0.03 -7.64
C ASP A 291 14.85 -0.97 -8.71
N ASN A 292 13.63 -0.71 -9.13
CA ASN A 292 13.00 -1.46 -10.24
C ASN A 292 13.11 -0.70 -11.56
N SER A 293 12.63 -1.31 -12.65
CA SER A 293 12.80 -0.79 -14.02
C SER A 293 12.12 0.56 -14.25
N TYR A 294 11.15 0.90 -13.40
CA TYR A 294 10.38 2.13 -13.47
C TYR A 294 10.81 3.16 -12.42
N GLY A 295 11.84 2.85 -11.61
CA GLY A 295 12.32 3.73 -10.54
C GLY A 295 11.37 3.87 -9.36
N LYS A 296 10.31 3.06 -9.24
CA LYS A 296 9.19 3.33 -8.31
C LYS A 296 9.66 3.52 -6.87
N ILE A 297 10.65 2.74 -6.45
CA ILE A 297 11.09 2.79 -5.05
C ILE A 297 11.98 4.01 -4.81
N ARG A 298 12.90 4.35 -5.73
CA ARG A 298 13.67 5.59 -5.58
C ARG A 298 12.76 6.81 -5.52
N ARG A 299 11.70 6.82 -6.33
CA ARG A 299 10.76 7.95 -6.42
C ARG A 299 10.03 8.14 -5.10
N PHE A 300 9.52 7.05 -4.55
CA PHE A 300 8.92 7.05 -3.23
C PHE A 300 9.90 7.49 -2.13
N MET A 301 11.12 6.95 -2.15
CA MET A 301 12.16 7.32 -1.19
C MET A 301 12.51 8.80 -1.26
N ALA A 302 12.70 9.34 -2.47
CA ALA A 302 13.00 10.76 -2.68
C ALA A 302 11.89 11.66 -2.13
N ALA A 303 10.62 11.28 -2.31
CA ALA A 303 9.49 12.06 -1.84
C ALA A 303 9.28 11.99 -0.32
N PHE A 304 9.54 10.84 0.32
CA PHE A 304 9.03 10.60 1.68
C PHE A 304 10.03 10.02 2.69
N SER A 305 10.79 8.99 2.31
CA SER A 305 11.51 8.15 3.29
C SER A 305 13.03 8.19 3.18
N GLY A 306 13.61 8.96 2.25
CA GLY A 306 15.05 8.97 1.95
C GLY A 306 15.96 9.56 3.04
N GLY A 307 15.40 10.15 4.10
CA GLY A 307 16.16 10.72 5.22
C GLY A 307 16.36 9.80 6.43
N THR A 308 16.16 8.48 6.28
CA THR A 308 16.27 7.50 7.36
C THR A 308 17.52 6.63 7.23
N ASP A 309 18.18 6.37 8.35
CA ASP A 309 19.33 5.45 8.42
C ASP A 309 18.92 3.97 8.32
N LEU A 310 17.62 3.67 8.39
CA LEU A 310 17.11 2.32 8.21
C LEU A 310 17.12 1.85 6.75
N ALA A 311 17.09 2.77 5.78
CA ALA A 311 16.91 2.42 4.39
C ALA A 311 18.12 2.85 3.57
N TYR A 312 18.76 1.89 2.90
CA TYR A 312 19.88 2.15 2.00
C TYR A 312 19.47 1.92 0.55
N ARG A 313 19.83 2.84 -0.33
CA ARG A 313 19.60 2.70 -1.77
C ARG A 313 20.79 1.99 -2.40
N ALA A 314 20.64 0.69 -2.66
CA ALA A 314 21.69 -0.12 -3.24
C ALA A 314 21.83 0.12 -4.76
N THR A 315 23.07 0.13 -5.22
CA THR A 315 23.45 0.25 -6.64
C THR A 315 23.47 -1.08 -7.37
N SER A 316 23.66 -2.18 -6.63
CA SER A 316 23.65 -3.56 -7.12
C SER A 316 23.21 -4.51 -6.01
N LEU A 317 22.90 -5.77 -6.36
CA LEU A 317 22.57 -6.80 -5.37
C LEU A 317 23.73 -7.04 -4.39
N GLU A 318 24.97 -7.05 -4.88
CA GLU A 318 26.18 -7.22 -4.08
C GLU A 318 26.36 -6.07 -3.07
N ASP A 319 26.21 -4.82 -3.52
CA ASP A 319 26.25 -3.63 -2.67
C ASP A 319 25.17 -3.68 -1.58
N GLY A 320 23.94 -4.06 -1.95
CA GLY A 320 22.84 -4.22 -0.99
C GLY A 320 23.09 -5.31 0.05
N ILE A 321 23.64 -6.45 -0.36
CA ILE A 321 23.99 -7.56 0.55
C ILE A 321 25.13 -7.16 1.48
N ALA A 322 26.17 -6.51 0.98
CA ALA A 322 27.31 -6.04 1.78
C ALA A 322 26.84 -5.07 2.88
N TRP A 323 26.00 -4.09 2.51
CA TRP A 323 25.42 -3.16 3.48
C TRP A 323 24.53 -3.88 4.50
N ALA A 324 23.66 -4.81 4.06
CA ALA A 324 22.75 -5.52 4.96
C ALA A 324 23.51 -6.40 5.97
N ARG A 325 24.58 -7.07 5.55
CA ARG A 325 25.45 -7.85 6.46
C ARG A 325 26.07 -6.97 7.54
N HIS A 326 26.64 -5.83 7.13
CA HIS A 326 27.22 -4.88 8.07
C HIS A 326 26.20 -4.40 9.13
N GLN A 327 24.97 -4.07 8.73
CA GLN A 327 23.90 -3.68 9.65
C GLN A 327 23.48 -4.82 10.59
N ALA A 328 23.41 -6.05 10.08
CA ALA A 328 23.05 -7.23 10.87
C ALA A 328 24.09 -7.58 11.95
N ASP A 329 25.35 -7.21 11.72
CA ASP A 329 26.45 -7.39 12.68
C ASP A 329 26.47 -6.28 13.75
N GLN A 330 26.18 -5.03 13.37
CA GLN A 330 26.11 -3.92 14.32
C GLN A 330 25.02 -4.10 15.38
N THR A 331 23.92 -4.79 15.04
CA THR A 331 22.82 -5.07 15.98
C THR A 331 23.14 -6.17 17.00
N LEU A 332 24.27 -6.88 16.88
CA LEU A 332 24.75 -7.85 17.86
C LEU A 332 25.58 -7.22 18.98
N VAL A 333 26.05 -5.98 18.80
CA VAL A 333 26.83 -5.25 19.80
C VAL A 333 25.85 -4.39 20.60
N PRO A 334 25.66 -4.63 21.92
CA PRO A 334 24.84 -3.74 22.72
C PRO A 334 25.44 -2.35 22.68
N ALA A 335 24.58 -1.32 22.56
CA ALA A 335 25.01 0.07 22.70
C ALA A 335 25.73 0.21 24.07
N ALA A 336 27.03 0.51 24.01
CA ALA A 336 27.88 0.65 25.19
C ALA A 336 27.51 1.89 26.03
#